data_AF-A0A6A4PS65-F1
#
_entry.id   AF-A0A6A4PS65-F1
#
_cell.length_a   1.000
_cell.length_b   1.000
_cell.length_c   1.000
_cell.angle_alpha   90.00
_cell.angle_beta   90.00
_cell.angle_gamma   90.00
#
_symmetry.space_group_name_H-M   'P 1'
#
loop_
_entity.id
_entity.type
_entity.pdbx_description
1 polymer ?
#
loop_
_entity_poly.entity_id
_entity_poly.type
_entity_poly.pdbx_seq_one_letter_code
_entity_poly.pdbx_strand_id
1 'polypeptide(L)'
;MKSVVRARSNNNKLMVEWNAKGQPCNNKGGNKLVSYIGVVVRQNISIKFKHWSDERLNAANDIIWNDIIAIFDVDEQHKDYIMKSASKALREFRTNCGKCLRDAEGNVNLKPLAKYANLIDDADWIEFVTYRTLDEKFLFEQSETPSPSSATVDLDVMWMDAR
;
A
#
# COMPACT_ATOMS: atom_id res chain seq x y z
N MET A 1 2.32 -16.51 -13.81
CA MET A 1 2.69 -15.48 -14.81
C MET A 1 2.76 -15.98 -16.25
N LYS A 2 3.20 -17.22 -16.55
CA LYS A 2 3.29 -17.71 -17.95
C LYS A 2 2.00 -17.56 -18.78
N SER A 3 0.83 -17.77 -18.19
CA SER A 3 -0.46 -17.57 -18.88
C SER A 3 -0.77 -16.11 -19.19
N VAL A 4 -0.34 -15.17 -18.35
CA VAL A 4 -0.50 -13.72 -18.56
C VAL A 4 0.40 -13.25 -19.70
N VAL A 5 1.66 -13.69 -19.70
CA VAL A 5 2.61 -13.41 -20.79
C VAL A 5 2.06 -13.94 -22.12
N ARG A 6 1.57 -15.19 -22.13
CA ARG A 6 0.96 -15.80 -23.32
C ARG A 6 -0.29 -15.05 -23.80
N ALA A 7 -1.18 -14.68 -22.88
CA ALA A 7 -2.38 -13.90 -23.17
C ALA A 7 -2.03 -12.58 -23.88
N ARG A 8 -1.05 -11.84 -23.31
CA ARG A 8 -0.53 -10.61 -23.89
C ARG A 8 0.07 -10.82 -25.29
N SER A 9 0.90 -11.85 -25.48
CA SER A 9 1.51 -12.15 -26.79
C SER A 9 0.49 -12.55 -27.86
N ASN A 10 -0.59 -13.21 -27.47
CA ASN A 10 -1.62 -13.69 -28.38
C ASN A 10 -2.77 -12.68 -28.56
N ASN A 11 -2.69 -11.50 -27.92
CA ASN A 11 -3.76 -10.50 -27.84
C ASN A 11 -5.12 -11.08 -27.39
N ASN A 12 -5.09 -12.12 -26.56
CA ASN A 12 -6.29 -12.77 -26.03
C ASN A 12 -6.46 -12.37 -24.57
N LYS A 13 -7.65 -11.89 -24.20
CA LYS A 13 -7.96 -11.52 -22.82
C LYS A 13 -8.26 -12.74 -21.94
N LEU A 14 -7.84 -12.67 -20.68
CA LEU A 14 -8.13 -13.67 -19.66
C LEU A 14 -9.48 -13.40 -19.03
N MET A 15 -10.41 -14.35 -19.15
CA MET A 15 -11.71 -14.29 -18.51
C MET A 15 -11.57 -14.26 -16.97
N VAL A 16 -12.35 -13.40 -16.33
CA VAL A 16 -12.51 -13.33 -14.87
C VAL A 16 -13.99 -13.37 -14.57
N GLU A 17 -14.42 -14.32 -13.75
CA GLU A 17 -15.80 -14.30 -13.24
C GLU A 17 -15.90 -13.44 -12.00
N TRP A 18 -17.05 -12.80 -11.83
CA TRP A 18 -17.35 -11.89 -10.73
C TRP A 18 -18.55 -12.39 -9.94
N ASN A 19 -18.52 -12.22 -8.62
CA ASN A 19 -19.63 -12.56 -7.74
C ASN A 19 -20.64 -11.39 -7.65
N ALA A 20 -21.78 -11.64 -7.01
CA ALA A 20 -22.83 -10.61 -6.81
C ALA A 20 -22.37 -9.36 -6.03
N LYS A 21 -21.20 -9.41 -5.37
CA LYS A 21 -20.59 -8.27 -4.66
C LYS A 21 -19.58 -7.50 -5.51
N GLY A 22 -19.45 -7.82 -6.80
CA GLY A 22 -18.46 -7.21 -7.69
C GLY A 22 -17.01 -7.60 -7.36
N GLN A 23 -16.80 -8.76 -6.74
CA GLN A 23 -15.46 -9.28 -6.46
C GLN A 23 -15.14 -10.46 -7.39
N PRO A 24 -13.87 -10.63 -7.79
CA PRO A 24 -13.50 -11.69 -8.71
C PRO A 24 -13.46 -13.04 -8.01
N CYS A 25 -13.95 -14.08 -8.69
CA CYS A 25 -14.00 -15.45 -8.21
C CYS A 25 -12.62 -16.11 -8.30
N ASN A 26 -12.08 -16.54 -7.15
CA ASN A 26 -10.69 -17.04 -7.02
C ASN A 26 -10.31 -18.16 -8.00
N ASN A 27 -11.17 -19.19 -8.10
CA ASN A 27 -10.98 -20.35 -8.96
C ASN A 27 -11.25 -20.09 -10.45
N LYS A 28 -11.73 -18.89 -10.79
CA LYS A 28 -12.16 -18.51 -12.14
C LYS A 28 -11.50 -17.21 -12.59
N GLY A 29 -10.17 -17.20 -12.51
CA GLY A 29 -9.34 -16.08 -12.95
C GLY A 29 -9.06 -15.03 -11.88
N GLY A 30 -9.85 -14.95 -10.81
CA GLY A 30 -9.73 -13.90 -9.80
C GLY A 30 -8.39 -13.88 -9.06
N ASN A 31 -7.86 -15.05 -8.67
CA ASN A 31 -6.53 -15.10 -8.03
C ASN A 31 -5.42 -14.57 -8.95
N LYS A 32 -5.53 -14.84 -10.27
CA LYS A 32 -4.56 -14.34 -11.26
C LYS A 32 -4.68 -12.83 -11.42
N LEU A 33 -5.91 -12.30 -11.49
CA LEU A 33 -6.16 -10.87 -11.56
C LEU A 33 -5.57 -10.16 -10.34
N VAL A 34 -5.93 -10.58 -9.11
CA VAL A 34 -5.44 -9.95 -7.87
C VAL A 34 -3.91 -10.03 -7.76
N SER A 35 -3.32 -11.18 -8.11
CA SER A 35 -1.85 -11.32 -8.13
C SER A 35 -1.20 -10.37 -9.14
N TYR A 36 -1.82 -10.21 -10.31
CA TYR A 36 -1.32 -9.36 -11.37
C TYR A 36 -1.44 -7.88 -11.03
N ILE A 37 -2.55 -7.43 -10.42
CA ILE A 37 -2.71 -6.08 -9.88
C ILE A 37 -1.51 -5.72 -9.00
N GLY A 38 -1.13 -6.61 -8.07
CA GLY A 38 0.04 -6.39 -7.22
C GLY A 38 1.36 -6.27 -7.98
N VAL A 39 1.53 -6.97 -9.11
CA VAL A 39 2.72 -6.84 -9.97
C VAL A 39 2.74 -5.47 -10.64
N VAL A 40 1.65 -5.08 -11.30
CA VAL A 40 1.58 -3.82 -12.05
C VAL A 40 1.75 -2.62 -11.11
N VAL A 41 1.14 -2.65 -9.93
CA VAL A 41 1.30 -1.61 -8.91
C VAL A 41 2.77 -1.43 -8.52
N ARG A 42 3.48 -2.52 -8.22
CA ARG A 42 4.90 -2.43 -7.82
C ARG A 42 5.83 -1.98 -8.94
N GLN A 43 5.42 -2.12 -10.20
CA GLN A 43 6.20 -1.69 -11.35
C GLN A 43 5.95 -0.22 -11.73
N ASN A 44 4.75 0.30 -11.44
CA ASN A 44 4.32 1.61 -11.92
C ASN A 44 4.21 2.67 -10.82
N ILE A 45 4.13 2.25 -9.55
CA ILE A 45 4.00 3.18 -8.42
C ILE A 45 5.24 3.09 -7.53
N SER A 46 5.92 4.22 -7.38
CA SER A 46 7.04 4.34 -6.46
C SER A 46 6.61 4.19 -5.00
N ILE A 47 7.46 3.55 -4.20
CA ILE A 47 7.23 3.29 -2.78
C ILE A 47 7.19 4.56 -1.92
N LYS A 48 7.73 5.68 -2.42
CA LYS A 48 7.76 6.96 -1.71
C LYS A 48 6.36 7.54 -1.47
N PHE A 49 5.40 7.25 -2.35
CA PHE A 49 4.07 7.83 -2.27
C PHE A 49 3.31 7.35 -1.02
N LYS A 50 3.01 8.31 -0.12
CA LYS A 50 2.37 8.03 1.16
C LYS A 50 0.87 7.81 1.04
N HIS A 51 0.20 8.59 0.20
CA HIS A 51 -1.25 8.62 0.07
C HIS A 51 -1.66 8.28 -1.36
N TRP A 52 -2.70 7.46 -1.50
CA TRP A 52 -3.24 7.08 -2.81
C TRP A 52 -3.92 8.25 -3.53
N SER A 53 -4.37 9.25 -2.77
CA SER A 53 -5.01 10.47 -3.28
C SER A 53 -4.02 11.51 -3.83
N ASP A 54 -2.72 11.20 -3.87
CA ASP A 54 -1.73 12.10 -4.46
C ASP A 54 -1.99 12.21 -5.97
N GLU A 55 -2.21 13.43 -6.47
CA GLU A 55 -2.53 13.70 -7.87
C GLU A 55 -1.44 13.19 -8.84
N ARG A 56 -0.18 13.09 -8.36
CA ARG A 56 0.93 12.54 -9.13
C ARG A 56 0.73 11.06 -9.47
N LEU A 57 -0.15 10.35 -8.76
CA LEU A 57 -0.51 8.96 -9.04
C LEU A 57 -1.58 8.82 -10.13
N ASN A 58 -2.26 9.89 -10.56
CA ASN A 58 -3.34 9.79 -11.54
C ASN A 58 -2.89 9.12 -12.85
N ALA A 59 -1.75 9.54 -13.40
CA ALA A 59 -1.19 8.92 -14.61
C ALA A 59 -0.81 7.44 -14.38
N ALA A 60 -0.28 7.10 -13.21
CA ALA A 60 0.03 5.71 -12.87
C ALA A 60 -1.24 4.86 -12.71
N ASN A 61 -2.32 5.42 -12.17
CA ASN A 61 -3.61 4.76 -12.04
C ASN A 61 -4.20 4.43 -13.41
N ASP A 62 -4.09 5.36 -14.38
CA ASP A 62 -4.53 5.13 -15.75
C ASP A 62 -3.68 4.04 -16.43
N ILE A 63 -2.36 4.03 -16.22
CA ILE A 63 -1.48 2.96 -16.72
C ILE A 63 -1.89 1.60 -16.13
N ILE A 64 -2.13 1.54 -14.82
CA ILE A 64 -2.57 0.31 -14.15
C ILE A 64 -3.90 -0.18 -14.73
N TRP A 65 -4.87 0.72 -14.91
CA TRP A 65 -6.18 0.36 -15.49
C TRP A 65 -6.03 -0.19 -16.90
N ASN A 66 -5.32 0.54 -17.77
CA ASN A 66 -5.12 0.19 -19.17
C ASN A 66 -4.38 -1.15 -19.33
N ASP A 67 -3.35 -1.39 -18.52
CA ASP A 67 -2.61 -2.65 -18.56
C ASP A 67 -3.46 -3.85 -18.11
N ILE A 68 -4.37 -3.65 -17.15
CA ILE A 68 -5.31 -4.70 -16.70
C ILE A 68 -6.33 -5.02 -17.79
N ILE A 69 -7.00 -4.03 -18.39
CA ILE A 69 -8.04 -4.28 -19.41
C ILE A 69 -7.47 -4.80 -20.74
N ALA A 70 -6.17 -4.59 -20.98
CA ALA A 70 -5.47 -5.19 -22.11
C ALA A 70 -5.27 -6.70 -21.94
N ILE A 71 -5.22 -7.19 -20.70
CA ILE A 71 -4.86 -8.59 -20.38
C ILE A 71 -6.04 -9.39 -19.88
N PHE A 72 -6.95 -8.77 -19.14
CA PHE A 72 -8.11 -9.40 -18.55
C PHE A 72 -9.37 -8.86 -19.19
N ASP A 73 -10.36 -9.74 -19.33
CA ASP A 73 -11.69 -9.35 -19.79
C ASP A 73 -12.44 -8.74 -18.60
N VAL A 74 -12.26 -7.44 -18.43
CA VAL A 74 -12.81 -6.64 -17.34
C VAL A 74 -13.38 -5.36 -17.91
N ASP A 75 -14.56 -5.01 -17.44
CA ASP A 75 -15.33 -3.83 -17.80
C ASP A 75 -15.25 -2.73 -16.72
N GLU A 76 -15.66 -1.53 -17.09
CA GLU A 76 -15.53 -0.32 -16.25
C GLU A 76 -16.25 -0.45 -14.90
N GLN A 77 -17.32 -1.25 -14.81
CA GLN A 77 -18.06 -1.49 -13.56
C GLN A 77 -17.19 -2.10 -12.45
N HIS A 78 -16.08 -2.76 -12.80
CA HIS A 78 -15.16 -3.37 -11.85
C HIS A 78 -13.92 -2.51 -11.55
N LYS A 79 -13.83 -1.31 -12.12
CA LYS A 79 -12.69 -0.39 -11.92
C LYS A 79 -12.51 0.01 -10.46
N ASP A 80 -13.59 0.27 -9.74
CA ASP A 80 -13.54 0.62 -8.32
C ASP A 80 -12.91 -0.52 -7.49
N TYR A 81 -13.29 -1.78 -7.74
CA TYR A 81 -12.65 -2.93 -7.09
C TYR A 81 -11.15 -2.99 -7.39
N ILE A 82 -10.79 -2.81 -8.66
CA ILE A 82 -9.39 -2.87 -9.11
C ILE A 82 -8.56 -1.78 -8.42
N MET A 83 -9.05 -0.54 -8.37
CA MET A 83 -8.34 0.56 -7.72
C MET A 83 -8.21 0.34 -6.22
N LYS A 84 -9.26 -0.13 -5.54
CA LYS A 84 -9.19 -0.51 -4.12
C LYS A 84 -8.16 -1.61 -3.87
N SER A 85 -8.12 -2.61 -4.74
CA SER A 85 -7.14 -3.70 -4.68
C SER A 85 -5.71 -3.20 -4.93
N ALA A 86 -5.54 -2.25 -5.85
CA ALA A 86 -4.26 -1.62 -6.13
C ALA A 86 -3.74 -0.81 -4.92
N SER A 87 -4.59 0.02 -4.31
CA SER A 87 -4.24 0.76 -3.07
C SER A 87 -3.84 -0.20 -1.94
N LYS A 88 -4.58 -1.30 -1.79
CA LYS A 88 -4.26 -2.34 -0.80
C LYS A 88 -2.90 -2.99 -1.09
N ALA A 89 -2.63 -3.34 -2.34
CA ALA A 89 -1.36 -3.95 -2.76
C ALA A 89 -0.16 -3.01 -2.51
N LEU A 90 -0.31 -1.70 -2.76
CA LEU A 90 0.71 -0.70 -2.45
C LEU A 90 0.98 -0.62 -0.94
N ARG A 91 -0.08 -0.59 -0.12
CA ARG A 91 0.03 -0.58 1.34
C ARG A 91 0.75 -1.82 1.86
N GLU A 92 0.40 -3.01 1.35
CA GLU A 92 1.06 -4.27 1.71
C GLU A 92 2.53 -4.28 1.29
N PHE A 93 2.83 -3.78 0.08
CA PHE A 93 4.20 -3.66 -0.40
C PHE A 93 5.05 -2.76 0.50
N ARG A 94 4.55 -1.57 0.86
CA ARG A 94 5.20 -0.64 1.79
C ARG A 94 5.40 -1.26 3.17
N THR A 95 4.40 -1.97 3.68
CA THR A 95 4.50 -2.67 4.97
C THR A 95 5.59 -3.73 4.93
N ASN A 96 5.66 -4.51 3.86
CA ASN A 96 6.67 -5.56 3.69
C ASN A 96 8.09 -5.00 3.50
N CYS A 97 8.24 -3.85 2.84
CA CYS A 97 9.51 -3.14 2.77
C CYS A 97 9.92 -2.57 4.13
N GLY A 98 8.94 -2.03 4.88
CA GLY A 98 9.12 -1.52 6.25
C GLY A 98 9.73 -2.56 7.19
N LYS A 99 9.28 -3.82 7.10
CA LYS A 99 9.82 -4.94 7.90
C LYS A 99 11.30 -5.25 7.62
N CYS A 100 11.84 -4.78 6.50
CA CYS A 100 13.22 -5.00 6.10
C CYS A 100 14.07 -3.72 6.23
N LEU A 101 13.57 -2.68 6.90
CA LEU A 101 14.30 -1.42 7.10
C LEU A 101 15.49 -1.58 8.04
N ARG A 102 15.44 -2.54 8.96
CA ARG A 102 16.53 -2.80 9.91
C ARG A 102 17.05 -4.23 9.76
N ASP A 103 18.36 -4.39 9.93
CA ASP A 103 18.99 -5.70 10.09
C ASP A 103 18.75 -6.27 11.51
N ALA A 104 19.31 -7.45 11.80
CA ALA A 104 19.14 -8.10 13.10
C ALA A 104 19.82 -7.29 14.23
N GLU A 105 20.79 -6.47 13.88
CA GLU A 105 21.57 -5.60 14.75
C GLU A 105 20.90 -4.23 14.97
N GLY A 106 19.81 -3.93 14.25
CA GLY A 106 19.03 -2.70 14.36
C GLY A 106 19.52 -1.54 13.47
N ASN A 107 20.54 -1.76 12.65
CA ASN A 107 21.05 -0.77 11.70
C ASN A 107 20.08 -0.56 10.55
N VAL A 108 19.97 0.68 10.07
CA VAL A 108 19.08 1.02 8.96
C VAL A 108 19.68 0.60 7.62
N ASN A 109 18.93 -0.17 6.85
CA ASN A 109 19.27 -0.59 5.49
C ASN A 109 19.05 0.58 4.51
N LEU A 110 20.14 1.23 4.11
CA LEU A 110 20.12 2.36 3.16
C LEU A 110 19.98 1.91 1.70
N LYS A 111 19.98 0.61 1.42
CA LYS A 111 19.78 0.06 0.08
C LYS A 111 18.52 -0.80 0.01
N PRO A 112 17.79 -0.79 -1.12
CA PRO A 112 16.72 -1.75 -1.33
C PRO A 112 17.23 -3.18 -1.20
N LEU A 113 16.40 -4.07 -0.65
CA LEU A 113 16.72 -5.50 -0.68
C LEU A 113 16.88 -5.97 -2.13
N ALA A 114 17.76 -6.94 -2.36
CA ALA A 114 18.02 -7.50 -3.70
C ALA A 114 16.73 -7.92 -4.44
N LYS A 115 15.70 -8.40 -3.72
CA LYS A 115 14.38 -8.75 -4.29
C LYS A 115 13.60 -7.57 -4.88
N TYR A 116 13.93 -6.34 -4.49
CA TYR A 116 13.25 -5.11 -4.93
C TYR A 116 14.18 -4.14 -5.66
N ALA A 117 15.48 -4.45 -5.80
CA ALA A 117 16.45 -3.59 -6.49
C ALA A 117 16.06 -3.26 -7.95
N ASN A 118 15.30 -4.15 -8.60
CA ASN A 118 14.79 -3.92 -9.96
C ASN A 118 13.50 -3.08 -10.02
N LEU A 119 12.92 -2.75 -8.86
CA LEU A 119 11.60 -2.11 -8.74
C LEU A 119 11.66 -0.75 -8.03
N ILE A 120 12.67 -0.53 -7.19
CA ILE A 120 12.81 0.67 -6.37
C ILE A 120 14.16 1.29 -6.68
N ASP A 121 14.15 2.56 -7.09
CA ASP A 121 15.36 3.35 -7.23
C ASP A 121 15.97 3.70 -5.87
N ASP A 122 17.29 3.84 -5.80
CA ASP A 122 18.00 4.14 -4.55
C ASP A 122 17.51 5.44 -3.91
N ALA A 123 17.17 6.47 -4.69
CA ALA A 123 16.67 7.74 -4.16
C ALA A 123 15.27 7.57 -3.52
N ASP A 124 14.38 6.86 -4.21
CA ASP A 124 13.03 6.57 -3.71
C ASP A 124 13.07 5.70 -2.43
N TRP A 125 14.05 4.80 -2.34
CA TRP A 125 14.28 4.01 -1.14
C TRP A 125 14.78 4.87 0.03
N ILE A 126 15.75 5.74 -0.19
CA ILE A 126 16.27 6.65 0.84
C ILE A 126 15.16 7.56 1.35
N GLU A 127 14.33 8.12 0.47
CA GLU A 127 13.16 8.92 0.85
C GLU A 127 12.20 8.10 1.72
N PHE A 128 11.90 6.85 1.30
CA PHE A 128 11.06 5.93 2.05
C PHE A 128 11.59 5.61 3.45
N VAL A 129 12.87 5.29 3.57
CA VAL A 129 13.57 5.00 4.83
C VAL A 129 13.54 6.22 5.75
N THR A 130 13.82 7.40 5.19
CA THR A 130 13.92 8.65 5.95
C THR A 130 12.60 8.94 6.65
N TYR A 131 11.48 8.97 5.91
CA TYR A 131 10.21 9.29 6.55
C TYR A 131 9.75 8.18 7.50
N ARG A 132 9.97 6.89 7.20
CA ARG A 132 9.56 5.79 8.10
C ARG A 132 10.32 5.82 9.42
N THR A 133 11.60 6.17 9.38
CA THR A 133 12.42 6.29 10.60
C THR A 133 12.04 7.51 11.43
N LEU A 134 11.69 8.62 10.78
CA LEU A 134 11.18 9.82 11.46
C LEU A 134 9.80 9.59 12.08
N ASP A 135 8.90 8.91 11.35
CA ASP A 135 7.54 8.57 11.83
C ASP A 135 7.62 7.61 13.03
N GLU A 136 8.53 6.63 13.01
CA GLU A 136 8.78 5.75 14.17
C GLU A 136 9.33 6.50 15.38
N LYS A 137 10.28 7.42 15.19
CA LYS A 137 10.79 8.28 16.29
C LYS A 137 9.68 9.13 16.89
N PHE A 138 8.85 9.73 16.04
CA PHE A 138 7.71 10.53 16.49
C PHE A 138 6.68 9.70 17.27
N LEU A 139 6.38 8.48 16.82
CA LEU A 139 5.49 7.55 17.53
C LEU A 139 6.09 7.09 18.88
N PHE A 140 7.41 6.90 18.94
CA PHE A 140 8.11 6.56 20.19
C PHE A 140 8.06 7.70 21.21
N GLU A 141 8.34 8.94 20.78
CA GLU A 141 8.26 10.13 21.64
C GLU A 141 6.84 10.38 22.19
N GLN A 142 5.79 10.08 21.41
CA GLN A 142 4.40 10.15 21.90
C GLN A 142 4.06 9.05 22.92
N SER A 143 4.72 7.90 22.86
CA SER A 143 4.54 6.82 23.85
C SER A 143 5.31 7.07 25.16
N GLU A 144 6.33 7.93 25.13
CA GLU A 144 7.14 8.31 26.28
C GLU A 144 6.69 9.61 26.97
N THR A 145 5.63 10.28 26.50
CA THR A 145 5.01 11.33 27.32
C THR A 145 4.54 10.68 28.63
N PRO A 146 5.04 11.12 29.80
CA PRO A 146 4.57 10.56 31.05
C PRO A 146 3.07 10.78 31.10
N SER A 147 2.32 9.68 31.28
CA SER A 147 0.93 9.78 31.70
C SER A 147 0.90 10.76 32.87
N PRO A 148 -0.02 11.73 32.92
CA PRO A 148 -0.13 12.61 34.07
C PRO A 148 -0.40 11.72 35.28
N SER A 149 0.65 11.49 36.06
CA SER A 149 0.63 10.78 37.31
C SER A 149 -0.34 11.51 38.22
N SER A 150 -1.46 10.86 38.54
CA SER A 150 -2.29 11.08 39.73
C SER A 150 -2.23 12.48 40.35
N ALA A 151 -2.67 13.51 39.63
CA ALA A 151 -3.26 14.65 40.31
C ALA A 151 -4.71 14.24 40.56
N THR A 152 -5.01 13.79 41.78
CA THR A 152 -6.40 13.71 42.25
C THR A 152 -6.99 15.09 42.08
N VAL A 153 -7.77 15.27 41.01
CA VAL A 153 -8.62 16.44 40.85
C VAL A 153 -9.75 16.22 41.84
N ASP A 154 -9.63 16.85 43.00
CA ASP A 154 -10.68 16.88 44.01
C ASP A 154 -11.85 17.68 43.42
N LEU A 155 -12.87 16.96 42.99
CA LEU A 155 -14.06 17.50 42.31
C LEU A 155 -15.02 18.22 43.29
N ASP A 156 -14.68 18.31 44.58
CA ASP A 156 -15.57 18.83 45.62
C ASP A 156 -15.35 20.31 45.99
N VAL A 157 -14.48 21.04 45.27
CA VAL A 157 -14.18 22.46 45.56
C VAL A 157 -14.78 23.46 44.55
N MET A 158 -15.45 22.99 43.49
CA MET A 158 -15.90 23.87 42.38
C MET A 158 -17.37 24.30 42.39
N TRP A 159 -18.12 24.10 43.49
CA TRP A 159 -19.53 24.54 43.60
C TRP A 159 -19.90 25.21 44.93
N MET A 160 -19.03 26.05 45.49
CA MET A 160 -19.38 26.91 46.63
C MET A 160 -19.18 28.41 46.36
N ASP A 161 -19.60 28.93 45.21
CA ASP A 161 -19.81 30.39 45.04
C ASP A 161 -20.88 30.71 43.99
N ALA A 162 -22.12 30.33 44.30
CA ALA A 162 -23.31 30.91 43.68
C ALA A 162 -24.39 31.12 44.75
N ARG A 163 -24.32 32.27 45.42
CA ARG A 163 -25.44 32.87 46.14
C ARG A 163 -25.40 34.38 46.01
#